data_AF-A0A249NXA7-F1
#
_entry.id   AF-A0A249NXA7-F1
#
_cell.length_a   1.000
_cell.length_b   1.000
_cell.length_c   1.000
_cell.angle_alpha   90.00
_cell.angle_beta   90.00
_cell.angle_gamma   90.00
#
_symmetry.space_group_name_H-M   'P 1'
#
loop_
_entity.id
_entity.type
_entity.pdbx_description
1 polymer ?
#
loop_
_entity_poly.entity_id
_entity_poly.type
_entity_poly.pdbx_seq_one_letter_code
_entity_poly.pdbx_strand_id
1 'polypeptide(L)'
;MLFNVLVTSSPKELAGDVGSLRGTANNLAAAVGTAVAGALLVGLLSSAVMRQLAENPTLPIEIQSQVNLDSITFVSNERLGSIVSATTATPEQKAEALRINTEARLRALKLGFLMMAGLALLTILPAGKLPNYRPGEIPEG
;
A
#
# COMPACT_ATOMS: atom_id res chain seq x y z
N MET A 1 -2.25 13.36 -18.76
CA MET A 1 -2.97 14.42 -19.51
C MET A 1 -2.16 15.72 -19.59
N LEU A 2 -1.71 16.33 -18.48
CA LEU A 2 -0.81 17.51 -18.50
C LEU A 2 0.48 17.31 -19.33
N PHE A 3 1.09 16.13 -19.24
CA PHE A 3 2.28 15.80 -20.03
C PHE A 3 2.01 15.68 -21.53
N ASN A 4 0.78 15.33 -21.92
CA ASN A 4 0.40 15.26 -23.33
C ASN A 4 0.25 16.66 -23.90
N VAL A 5 -0.26 17.61 -23.09
CA VAL A 5 -0.31 19.04 -23.43
C VAL A 5 1.12 19.60 -23.58
N LEU A 6 2.03 19.34 -22.63
CA LEU A 6 3.44 19.77 -22.72
C LEU A 6 4.17 19.18 -23.95
N VAL A 7 3.89 17.92 -24.30
CA VAL A 7 4.41 17.26 -25.51
C VAL A 7 3.88 17.91 -26.79
N THR A 8 2.58 18.20 -26.85
CA THR A 8 1.95 18.82 -28.03
C THR A 8 2.27 20.30 -28.19
N SER A 9 2.67 20.97 -27.11
CA SER A 9 3.13 22.37 -27.10
C SER A 9 4.63 22.54 -27.38
N SER A 10 5.39 21.45 -27.48
CA SER A 10 6.85 21.47 -27.69
C SER A 10 7.21 21.39 -29.19
N PRO A 11 8.19 22.18 -29.68
CA PRO A 11 8.74 22.06 -31.04
C PRO A 11 9.17 20.63 -31.37
N LYS A 12 9.05 20.22 -32.64
CA LYS A 12 9.32 18.84 -33.09
C LYS A 12 10.75 18.38 -32.79
N GLU A 13 11.72 19.29 -32.68
CA GLU A 13 13.11 18.95 -32.31
C GLU A 13 13.25 18.46 -30.87
N LEU A 14 12.35 18.83 -29.95
CA LEU A 14 12.39 18.47 -28.52
C LEU A 14 11.49 17.28 -28.17
N ALA A 15 10.76 16.72 -29.14
CA ALA A 15 9.81 15.63 -28.94
C ALA A 15 10.44 14.36 -28.31
N GLY A 16 11.72 14.11 -28.60
CA GLY A 16 12.49 13.02 -27.96
C GLY A 16 12.74 13.25 -26.46
N ASP A 17 13.04 14.49 -26.08
CA ASP A 17 13.34 14.87 -24.68
C ASP A 17 12.07 14.92 -23.82
N VAL A 18 10.94 15.40 -24.36
CA VAL A 18 9.66 15.27 -23.64
C VAL A 18 9.17 13.82 -23.56
N GLY A 19 9.53 12.95 -24.51
CA GLY A 19 9.28 11.52 -24.43
C GLY A 19 10.04 10.84 -23.29
N SER A 20 11.32 11.17 -23.12
CA SER A 20 12.17 10.63 -22.05
C SER A 20 11.73 11.13 -20.66
N LEU A 21 11.41 12.42 -20.53
CA LEU A 21 10.87 13.01 -19.29
C LEU A 21 9.51 12.41 -18.89
N ARG A 22 8.65 12.09 -19.88
CA ARG A 22 7.39 11.38 -19.63
C ARG A 22 7.66 9.98 -19.09
N GLY A 23 8.63 9.28 -19.68
CA GLY A 23 9.02 7.93 -19.27
C GLY A 23 9.57 7.89 -17.84
N THR A 24 10.48 8.80 -17.50
CA THR A 24 11.05 8.90 -16.14
C THR A 24 10.00 9.28 -15.11
N ALA A 25 9.12 10.25 -15.41
CA ALA A 25 8.02 10.61 -14.54
C ALA A 25 7.05 9.43 -14.28
N ASN A 26 6.75 8.65 -15.32
CA ASN A 26 5.88 7.48 -15.19
C ASN A 26 6.52 6.37 -14.34
N ASN A 27 7.80 6.06 -14.59
CA ASN A 27 8.54 5.07 -13.79
C ASN A 27 8.69 5.51 -12.33
N LEU A 28 8.96 6.80 -12.09
CA LEU A 28 9.05 7.36 -10.75
C LEU A 28 7.71 7.28 -10.03
N ALA A 29 6.61 7.67 -10.70
CA ALA A 29 5.27 7.57 -10.13
C ALA A 29 4.91 6.13 -9.77
N ALA A 30 5.24 5.16 -10.63
CA ALA A 30 5.01 3.74 -10.36
C ALA A 30 5.84 3.24 -9.15
N ALA A 31 7.12 3.59 -9.09
CA ALA A 31 8.01 3.20 -7.99
C ALA A 31 7.56 3.81 -6.65
N VAL A 32 7.32 5.12 -6.63
CA VAL A 32 6.87 5.85 -5.42
C VAL A 32 5.50 5.37 -4.98
N GLY A 33 4.54 5.22 -5.91
CA GLY A 33 3.20 4.75 -5.58
C GLY A 33 3.20 3.35 -4.96
N THR A 34 4.02 2.44 -5.50
CA THR A 34 4.17 1.09 -4.96
C THR A 34 4.81 1.11 -3.57
N ALA A 35 5.85 1.91 -3.37
CA ALA A 35 6.52 2.04 -2.07
C ALA A 35 5.58 2.60 -0.99
N VAL A 36 4.83 3.66 -1.32
CA VAL A 36 3.84 4.26 -0.41
C VAL A 36 2.73 3.25 -0.06
N ALA A 37 2.20 2.51 -1.04
CA ALA A 37 1.21 1.48 -0.78
C ALA A 37 1.75 0.37 0.14
N GLY A 38 2.99 -0.06 -0.05
CA GLY A 38 3.67 -1.04 0.79
C GLY A 38 3.84 -0.55 2.24
N ALA A 39 4.36 0.66 2.43
CA ALA A 39 4.53 1.27 3.74
C ALA A 39 3.19 1.42 4.49
N LEU A 40 2.13 1.80 3.77
CA LEU A 40 0.79 1.93 4.32
C LEU A 40 0.24 0.58 4.80
N LEU A 41 0.35 -0.47 3.98
CA LEU A 41 -0.09 -1.82 4.35
C LEU A 41 0.64 -2.36 5.58
N VAL A 42 1.96 -2.18 5.65
CA VAL A 42 2.79 -2.60 6.79
C VAL A 42 2.39 -1.85 8.06
N GLY A 43 2.24 -0.52 7.98
CA GLY A 43 1.82 0.30 9.12
C GLY A 43 0.44 -0.08 9.67
N LEU A 44 -0.52 -0.33 8.78
CA LEU A 44 -1.85 -0.79 9.18
C LEU A 44 -1.86 -2.16 9.83
N LEU A 45 -1.13 -3.12 9.24
CA LEU A 45 -1.05 -4.47 9.80
C LEU A 45 -0.41 -4.43 11.19
N SER A 46 0.71 -3.71 11.32
CA SER A 46 1.40 -3.49 12.60
C SER A 46 0.45 -2.95 13.66
N SER A 47 -0.29 -1.89 13.34
CA SER A 47 -1.29 -1.30 14.23
C SER A 47 -2.44 -2.26 14.58
N ALA A 48 -2.91 -3.06 13.62
CA ALA A 48 -4.00 -4.02 13.84
C ALA A 48 -3.57 -5.17 14.75
N VAL A 49 -2.39 -5.76 14.51
CA VAL A 49 -1.84 -6.86 15.32
C VAL A 49 -1.61 -6.38 16.76
N MET A 50 -1.03 -5.19 16.95
CA MET A 50 -0.74 -4.64 18.27
C MET A 50 -2.01 -4.39 19.09
N ARG A 51 -3.09 -3.91 18.46
CA ARG A 51 -4.42 -3.81 19.11
C ARG A 51 -4.97 -5.18 19.49
N GLN A 52 -4.97 -6.11 18.55
CA GLN A 52 -5.54 -7.44 18.76
C GLN A 52 -4.79 -8.23 19.84
N LEU A 53 -3.49 -8.02 19.96
CA LEU A 53 -2.68 -8.65 21.00
C LEU A 53 -2.93 -8.03 22.38
N ALA A 54 -3.06 -6.70 22.47
CA ALA A 54 -3.39 -6.00 23.71
C ALA A 54 -4.77 -6.38 24.25
N GLU A 55 -5.71 -6.73 23.37
CA GLU A 55 -7.09 -7.09 23.72
C GLU A 55 -7.30 -8.60 23.95
N ASN A 56 -6.30 -9.47 23.70
CA ASN A 56 -6.52 -10.92 23.76
C ASN A 56 -6.06 -11.55 25.09
N PRO A 57 -6.99 -11.97 25.98
CA PRO A 57 -6.66 -12.55 27.27
C PRO A 57 -6.08 -13.97 27.19
N THR A 58 -6.10 -14.62 26.02
CA THR A 58 -5.61 -16.01 25.85
C THR A 58 -4.14 -16.11 25.43
N LEU A 59 -3.47 -14.98 25.17
CA LEU A 59 -2.04 -14.90 24.84
C LEU A 59 -1.28 -14.21 25.99
N PRO A 60 -0.77 -14.97 26.96
CA PRO A 60 -0.03 -14.45 28.10
C PRO A 60 1.19 -13.64 27.68
N ILE A 61 1.58 -12.65 28.50
CA ILE A 61 2.72 -11.77 28.24
C ILE A 61 4.02 -12.56 28.00
N GLU A 62 4.14 -13.77 28.58
CA GLU A 62 5.32 -14.64 28.42
C GLU A 62 5.42 -15.29 27.03
N ILE A 63 4.32 -15.41 26.29
CA ILE A 63 4.33 -15.84 24.88
C ILE A 63 4.62 -14.63 23.97
N GLN A 64 4.12 -13.44 24.34
CA GLN A 64 4.38 -12.20 23.61
C GLN A 64 5.87 -11.81 23.66
N SER A 65 6.59 -12.12 24.74
CA SER A 65 8.03 -11.86 24.85
C SER A 65 8.90 -12.85 24.05
N GLN A 66 8.40 -14.07 23.78
CA GLN A 66 9.08 -15.07 22.95
C GLN A 66 8.97 -14.77 21.46
N VAL A 67 7.91 -14.07 21.06
CA VAL A 67 7.71 -13.60 19.69
C VAL A 67 8.26 -12.18 19.63
N ASN A 68 9.35 -11.95 18.90
CA ASN A 68 9.91 -10.60 18.77
C ASN A 68 8.95 -9.71 17.95
N LEU A 69 8.01 -9.06 18.65
CA LEU A 69 6.95 -8.23 18.08
C LEU A 69 7.43 -6.82 17.72
N ASP A 70 8.66 -6.44 18.08
CA ASP A 70 9.23 -5.14 17.69
C ASP A 70 9.47 -5.04 16.18
N SER A 71 9.58 -6.19 15.51
CA SER A 71 9.55 -6.25 14.04
C SER A 71 8.27 -6.95 13.58
N ILE A 72 7.15 -6.22 13.52
CA ILE A 72 5.94 -6.66 12.81
C ILE A 72 6.19 -6.59 11.29
N THR A 73 7.23 -7.29 10.84
CA THR A 73 7.42 -7.62 9.44
C THR A 73 6.34 -8.62 9.09
N PHE A 74 5.63 -8.42 7.98
CA PHE A 74 4.54 -9.26 7.49
C PHE A 74 4.89 -10.76 7.58
N VAL A 75 4.49 -11.44 8.65
CA VAL A 75 4.77 -12.88 8.82
C VAL A 75 3.71 -13.65 8.03
N SER A 76 4.14 -14.55 7.15
CA SER A 76 3.23 -15.46 6.46
C SER A 76 2.62 -16.46 7.46
N ASN A 77 1.47 -17.04 7.14
CA ASN A 77 0.85 -18.03 8.04
C ASN A 77 1.78 -19.24 8.25
N GLU A 78 2.54 -19.61 7.21
CA GLU A 78 3.52 -20.69 7.25
C GLU A 78 4.69 -20.33 8.17
N ARG A 79 5.20 -19.09 8.07
CA ARG A 79 6.30 -18.62 8.92
C ARG A 79 5.86 -18.38 10.36
N LEU A 80 4.63 -17.94 10.58
CA LEU A 80 4.08 -17.83 11.94
C LEU A 80 3.88 -19.22 12.53
N GLY A 81 3.41 -20.17 11.72
CA GLY A 81 3.29 -21.58 12.10
C GLY A 81 4.62 -22.17 12.55
N SER A 82 5.73 -21.88 11.85
CA SER A 82 7.05 -22.38 12.25
C SER A 82 7.59 -21.71 13.52
N ILE A 83 7.41 -20.39 13.68
CA ILE A 83 7.79 -19.66 14.89
C ILE A 83 7.03 -20.19 16.11
N VAL A 84 5.71 -20.28 15.99
CA VAL A 84 4.84 -20.70 17.09
C VAL A 84 5.00 -22.20 17.38
N SER A 85 5.33 -23.02 16.39
CA SER A 85 5.68 -24.43 16.62
C SER A 85 6.91 -24.60 17.52
N ALA A 86 7.89 -23.70 17.43
CA ALA A 86 9.09 -23.70 18.27
C ALA A 86 8.86 -23.16 19.70
N THR A 87 7.69 -22.61 20.01
CA THR A 87 7.34 -22.13 21.35
C THR A 87 6.69 -23.19 22.23
N THR A 88 6.70 -22.94 23.54
CA THR A 88 6.04 -23.76 24.58
C THR A 88 4.51 -23.57 24.65
N ALA A 89 3.92 -22.80 23.73
CA ALA A 89 2.48 -22.53 23.67
C ALA A 89 1.64 -23.81 23.52
N THR A 90 0.46 -23.85 24.13
CA THR A 90 -0.48 -24.97 23.98
C THR A 90 -1.05 -25.02 22.55
N PRO A 91 -1.52 -26.18 22.05
CA PRO A 91 -2.12 -26.30 20.73
C PRO A 91 -3.23 -25.26 20.46
N GLU A 92 -4.04 -24.97 21.47
CA GLU A 92 -5.11 -23.98 21.41
C GLU A 92 -4.55 -22.57 21.22
N GLN A 93 -3.47 -22.21 21.93
CA GLN A 93 -2.78 -20.93 21.78
C GLN A 93 -2.15 -20.79 20.39
N LYS A 94 -1.60 -21.88 19.83
CA LYS A 94 -1.02 -21.87 18.48
C LYS A 94 -2.11 -21.64 17.42
N ALA A 95 -3.25 -22.30 17.56
CA ALA A 95 -4.40 -22.12 16.66
C ALA A 95 -4.95 -20.69 16.73
N GLU A 96 -5.06 -20.13 17.94
CA GLU A 96 -5.56 -18.77 18.13
C GLU A 96 -4.59 -17.72 17.55
N ALA A 97 -3.27 -17.90 17.71
CA ALA A 97 -2.27 -17.02 17.09
C ALA A 97 -2.38 -16.99 15.55
N LEU A 98 -2.55 -18.16 14.92
CA LEU A 98 -2.76 -18.26 13.46
C LEU A 98 -4.07 -17.61 13.01
N ARG A 99 -5.14 -17.76 13.81
CA ARG A 99 -6.44 -17.15 13.54
C ARG A 99 -6.35 -15.63 13.58
N ILE A 100 -5.73 -15.06 14.62
CA ILE A 100 -5.51 -13.62 14.78
C ILE A 100 -4.71 -13.07 13.59
N ASN A 101 -3.60 -13.71 13.22
CA ASN A 101 -2.77 -13.26 12.11
C ASN A 101 -3.53 -13.24 10.78
N THR A 102 -4.32 -14.28 10.52
CA THR A 102 -5.13 -14.38 9.30
C THR A 102 -6.16 -13.27 9.24
N GLU A 103 -6.86 -13.02 10.35
CA GLU A 103 -7.86 -11.96 10.45
C GLU A 103 -7.23 -10.56 10.34
N ALA A 104 -6.10 -10.32 11.01
CA ALA A 104 -5.36 -9.07 10.95
C ALA A 104 -4.90 -8.76 9.51
N ARG A 105 -4.35 -9.75 8.80
CA ARG A 105 -3.96 -9.62 7.39
C ARG A 105 -5.13 -9.28 6.49
N LEU A 106 -6.27 -9.94 6.67
CA LEU A 106 -7.48 -9.66 5.88
C LEU A 106 -7.98 -8.24 6.12
N ARG A 107 -8.02 -7.80 7.38
CA ARG A 107 -8.43 -6.42 7.75
C ARG A 107 -7.46 -5.39 7.20
N ALA A 108 -6.15 -5.61 7.33
CA ALA A 108 -5.12 -4.73 6.77
C ALA A 108 -5.23 -4.61 5.25
N LEU A 109 -5.48 -5.71 4.54
CA LEU A 109 -5.68 -5.71 3.10
C LEU A 109 -6.93 -4.92 2.69
N LYS A 110 -8.06 -5.15 3.38
CA LYS A 110 -9.31 -4.40 3.14
C LYS A 110 -9.13 -2.90 3.36
N LEU A 111 -8.50 -2.52 4.47
CA LEU A 111 -8.27 -1.11 4.80
C LEU A 111 -7.25 -0.46 3.85
N GLY A 112 -6.22 -1.21 3.45
CA GLY A 112 -5.27 -0.79 2.42
C GLY A 112 -5.96 -0.51 1.08
N PHE A 113 -6.81 -1.42 0.60
CA PHE A 113 -7.60 -1.18 -0.61
C PHE A 113 -8.57 -0.02 -0.47
N LEU A 114 -9.24 0.13 0.68
CA LEU A 114 -10.14 1.25 0.93
C LEU A 114 -9.40 2.60 0.85
N MET A 115 -8.22 2.70 1.45
CA MET A 115 -7.40 3.91 1.38
C MET A 115 -6.90 4.19 -0.03
N MET A 116 -6.44 3.16 -0.75
CA MET A 116 -6.02 3.32 -2.15
C MET A 116 -7.18 3.77 -3.04
N ALA A 117 -8.38 3.23 -2.84
CA ALA A 117 -9.59 3.68 -3.52
C ALA A 117 -9.94 5.14 -3.16
N GLY A 118 -9.79 5.53 -1.89
CA GLY A 118 -9.97 6.91 -1.44
C GLY A 118 -8.97 7.87 -2.09
N LEU A 119 -7.69 7.52 -2.13
CA LEU A 119 -6.67 8.30 -2.85
C LEU A 119 -7.00 8.42 -4.33
N ALA A 120 -7.40 7.32 -4.98
CA ALA A 120 -7.81 7.34 -6.38
C ALA A 120 -9.00 8.29 -6.60
N LEU A 121 -9.99 8.30 -5.71
CA LEU A 121 -11.14 9.21 -5.80
C LEU A 121 -10.72 10.68 -5.69
N LEU A 122 -9.77 11.01 -4.81
CA LEU A 122 -9.23 12.38 -4.68
C LEU A 122 -8.58 12.87 -5.98
N THR A 123 -8.00 11.97 -6.78
CA THR A 123 -7.40 12.35 -8.08
C THR A 123 -8.42 12.79 -9.13
N ILE A 124 -9.71 12.51 -8.94
CA ILE A 124 -10.77 12.92 -9.87
C ILE A 124 -10.95 14.45 -9.87
N LEU A 125 -10.77 15.11 -8.71
CA LEU A 125 -10.96 16.56 -8.58
C LEU A 125 -10.05 17.39 -9.51
N PRO A 126 -8.72 17.17 -9.58
CA PRO A 126 -7.87 17.87 -10.56
C PRO A 126 -8.12 17.42 -12.00
N ALA A 127 -8.58 16.18 -12.24
CA ALA A 127 -8.93 15.71 -13.59
C ALA A 127 -10.16 16.44 -14.16
N GLY A 128 -11.08 16.90 -13.32
CA GLY A 128 -12.22 17.73 -13.72
C GLY A 128 -11.85 19.14 -14.23
N LYS A 129 -10.61 19.59 -14.02
CA LYS A 129 -10.08 20.86 -14.58
C LYS A 129 -9.45 20.70 -15.96
N LEU A 130 -9.54 19.52 -16.57
CA LEU A 130 -9.04 19.34 -17.93
C LEU A 130 -9.93 20.11 -18.90
N PRO A 131 -9.34 20.90 -19.81
CA PRO A 131 -10.12 21.63 -20.79
C PRO A 131 -10.90 20.67 -21.70
N ASN A 132 -12.14 21.01 -22.01
CA ASN A 132 -13.03 20.18 -22.82
C ASN A 132 -12.78 20.31 -24.35
N TYR A 133 -11.55 20.60 -24.76
CA TYR A 133 -11.16 20.72 -26.17
C TYR A 133 -10.19 19.63 -26.57
N ARG A 134 -10.37 19.11 -27.79
CA ARG A 134 -9.48 18.09 -28.35
C ARG A 134 -8.17 18.72 -28.82
N PRO A 135 -7.04 18.00 -28.79
CA PRO A 135 -5.80 18.48 -29.40
C PRO A 135 -6.05 18.85 -30.88
N GLY A 136 -5.97 20.13 -31.21
CA GLY A 136 -6.29 20.68 -32.54
C GLY A 136 -7.46 21.69 -32.58
N GLU A 137 -8.24 21.84 -31.51
CA GLU A 137 -9.37 22.79 -31.42
C GLU A 137 -9.02 24.02 -30.58
N ILE A 138 -7.80 24.57 -30.73
CA ILE A 138 -7.42 25.80 -30.02
C ILE A 138 -8.19 26.95 -30.68
N PRO A 139 -9.06 27.70 -29.98
CA PRO A 139 -9.71 28.86 -30.56
C PRO A 139 -8.65 29.92 -30.89
N GLU A 140 -8.59 30.35 -32.15
CA GLU A 140 -7.80 31.52 -32.52
C GLU A 140 -8.49 32.75 -31.93
N GLY A 141 -7.86 33.31 -30.90
CA GLY A 141 -8.15 34.64 -30.38
C GLY A 141 -7.21 35.66 -30.98
#